data_AF-A0A917FMD1-F1
#
_entry.id   AF-A0A917FMD1-F1
#
_cell.length_a   1.000
_cell.length_b   1.000
_cell.length_c   1.000
_cell.angle_alpha   90.00
_cell.angle_beta   90.00
_cell.angle_gamma   90.00
#
_symmetry.space_group_name_H-M   'P 1'
#
loop_
_entity.id
_entity.type
_entity.pdbx_description
1 polymer ?
#
loop_
_entity_poly.entity_id
_entity_poly.type
_entity_poly.pdbx_seq_one_letter_code
_entity_poly.pdbx_strand_id
1 'polypeptide(L)'
;MPMSSSESAAALKRTVIIAIFAAVAVVLSIVEAQIPLVGMGLMPGAKLGFANIMVLTCIYFLRGRDAFVLVILKTLLTAFLLGTFSSLLFSLFGSILSFVVMFLLVRLGGKKFSLIGISIAGGLAHNAGQLLAAAMVFDSMSILYYLPVLLITGLVTGIAVGFAVRYLVASLSKISLFEEFLD
;
A
#
# COMPACT_ATOMS: atom_id res chain seq x y z
N MET A 1 -17.05 7.89 28.61
CA MET A 1 -17.38 9.32 28.41
C MET A 1 -17.88 9.45 26.97
N PRO A 2 -19.11 9.94 26.73
CA PRO A 2 -19.59 10.15 25.35
C PRO A 2 -18.72 11.20 24.65
N MET A 3 -18.38 10.97 23.37
CA MET A 3 -17.61 11.93 22.58
C MET A 3 -18.39 13.23 22.41
N SER A 4 -17.69 14.36 22.38
CA SER A 4 -18.30 15.64 22.04
C SER A 4 -18.75 15.66 20.56
N SER A 5 -19.65 16.58 20.21
CA SER A 5 -20.19 16.68 18.84
C SER A 5 -19.11 16.99 17.78
N SER A 6 -18.06 17.74 18.14
CA SER A 6 -16.91 18.02 17.28
C SER A 6 -16.00 16.80 17.09
N GLU A 7 -15.72 16.05 18.16
CA GLU A 7 -14.93 14.81 18.09
C GLU A 7 -15.61 13.75 17.19
N SER A 8 -16.93 13.65 17.28
CA SER A 8 -17.74 12.74 16.46
C SER A 8 -17.67 13.12 14.98
N ALA A 9 -17.72 14.42 14.65
CA ALA A 9 -17.60 14.92 13.29
C ALA A 9 -16.20 14.64 12.68
N ALA A 10 -15.12 14.87 13.44
CA ALA A 10 -13.76 14.58 13.00
C ALA A 10 -13.52 13.07 12.80
N ALA A 11 -14.08 12.23 13.68
CA ALA A 11 -14.02 10.78 13.55
C ALA A 11 -14.77 10.27 12.30
N LEU A 12 -15.94 10.82 12.00
CA LEU A 12 -16.70 10.51 10.80
C LEU A 12 -15.92 10.92 9.54
N LYS A 13 -15.40 12.15 9.50
CA LYS A 13 -14.60 12.68 8.39
C LYS A 13 -13.41 11.77 8.07
N ARG A 14 -12.66 11.37 9.10
CA ARG A 14 -11.53 10.44 8.96
C ARG A 14 -11.97 9.08 8.41
N THR A 15 -13.07 8.54 8.92
CA THR A 15 -13.62 7.26 8.45
C THR A 15 -13.99 7.32 6.98
N VAL A 16 -14.62 8.43 6.54
CA VAL A 16 -14.98 8.65 5.13
C VAL A 16 -13.72 8.72 4.25
N ILE A 17 -12.67 9.43 4.68
CA ILE A 17 -11.41 9.50 3.94
C ILE A 17 -10.78 8.11 3.78
N ILE A 18 -10.74 7.31 4.86
CA ILE A 18 -10.22 5.94 4.82
C ILE A 18 -11.04 5.09 3.83
N ALA A 19 -12.37 5.20 3.85
CA ALA A 19 -13.24 4.46 2.94
C ALA A 19 -12.99 4.84 1.47
N ILE A 20 -12.86 6.15 1.17
CA ILE A 20 -12.53 6.65 -0.17
C ILE A 20 -11.15 6.13 -0.60
N PHE A 21 -10.15 6.23 0.27
CA PHE A 21 -8.80 5.78 -0.04
C PHE A 21 -8.74 4.25 -0.27
N ALA A 22 -9.49 3.47 0.52
CA ALA A 22 -9.60 2.04 0.33
C ALA A 22 -10.29 1.71 -1.00
N ALA A 23 -11.38 2.41 -1.36
CA ALA A 23 -12.05 2.23 -2.64
C ALA A 23 -11.10 2.53 -3.82
N VAL A 24 -10.37 3.63 -3.77
CA VAL A 24 -9.36 3.97 -4.79
C VAL A 24 -8.25 2.92 -4.84
N ALA A 25 -7.78 2.42 -3.69
CA ALA A 25 -6.76 1.36 -3.64
C ALA A 25 -7.25 0.05 -4.29
N VAL A 26 -8.52 -0.30 -4.10
CA VAL A 26 -9.14 -1.47 -4.75
C VAL A 26 -9.25 -1.25 -6.26
N VAL A 27 -9.70 -0.07 -6.71
CA VAL A 27 -9.76 0.27 -8.15
C VAL A 27 -8.38 0.19 -8.79
N LEU A 28 -7.34 0.74 -8.15
CA LEU A 28 -5.96 0.63 -8.63
C LEU A 28 -5.49 -0.83 -8.71
N SER A 29 -5.92 -1.68 -7.77
CA SER A 29 -5.62 -3.11 -7.80
C SER A 29 -6.35 -3.84 -8.93
N ILE A 30 -7.57 -3.42 -9.28
CA ILE A 30 -8.31 -3.94 -10.43
C ILE A 30 -7.58 -3.55 -11.72
N VAL A 31 -7.21 -2.27 -11.87
CA VAL A 31 -6.45 -1.79 -13.04
C VAL A 31 -5.14 -2.55 -13.21
N GLU A 32 -4.42 -2.77 -12.10
CA GLU A 32 -3.20 -3.56 -12.06
C GLU A 32 -3.41 -5.02 -12.51
N ALA A 33 -4.52 -5.65 -12.14
CA ALA A 33 -4.84 -7.02 -12.52
C ALA A 33 -5.09 -7.18 -14.04
N GLN A 34 -5.42 -6.10 -14.74
CA GLN A 34 -5.58 -6.10 -16.20
C GLN A 34 -4.23 -6.08 -16.94
N ILE A 35 -3.12 -5.83 -16.24
CA ILE A 35 -1.78 -5.86 -16.82
C ILE A 35 -1.32 -7.33 -16.86
N PRO A 36 -0.90 -7.87 -18.01
CA PRO A 36 -0.51 -9.27 -18.15
C PRO A 36 0.89 -9.54 -17.55
N LEU A 37 0.99 -9.45 -16.22
CA LEU A 37 2.25 -9.60 -15.46
C LEU A 37 2.89 -10.99 -15.61
N VAL A 38 2.07 -12.04 -15.71
CA VAL A 38 2.53 -13.42 -15.93
C VAL A 38 3.29 -13.55 -17.27
N GLY A 39 2.86 -12.81 -18.30
CA GLY A 39 3.53 -12.77 -19.60
C GLY A 39 4.91 -12.09 -19.57
N MET A 40 5.20 -11.31 -18.52
CA MET A 40 6.50 -10.66 -18.30
C MET A 40 7.45 -11.49 -17.42
N GLY A 41 7.11 -12.76 -17.14
CA GLY A 41 7.94 -13.65 -16.32
C GLY A 41 7.84 -13.40 -14.81
N LEU A 42 6.82 -12.67 -14.34
CA LEU A 42 6.57 -12.50 -12.92
C LEU A 42 5.85 -13.72 -12.33
N MET A 43 6.13 -13.98 -11.05
CA MET A 43 5.49 -15.06 -10.29
C MET A 43 3.95 -14.96 -10.39
N PRO A 44 3.23 -16.07 -10.61
CA PRO A 44 1.77 -16.08 -10.61
C PRO A 44 1.19 -15.48 -9.32
N GLY A 45 0.36 -14.44 -9.45
CA GLY A 45 -0.21 -13.72 -8.31
C GLY A 45 0.65 -12.56 -7.78
N ALA A 46 1.81 -12.29 -8.38
CA ALA A 46 2.57 -11.06 -8.11
C ALA A 46 1.78 -9.82 -8.54
N LYS A 47 1.97 -8.73 -7.78
CA LYS A 47 1.35 -7.43 -8.05
C LYS A 47 2.44 -6.36 -8.04
N LEU A 48 2.28 -5.30 -8.82
CA LEU A 48 3.23 -4.19 -8.91
C LEU A 48 3.20 -3.27 -7.67
N GLY A 49 2.10 -3.27 -6.92
CA GLY A 49 1.90 -2.49 -5.71
C GLY A 49 1.21 -1.14 -5.93
N PHE A 50 0.44 -0.92 -7.00
CA PHE A 50 -0.21 0.39 -7.23
C PHE A 50 -1.15 0.83 -6.10
N ALA A 51 -1.79 -0.12 -5.41
CA ALA A 51 -2.58 0.16 -4.22
C ALA A 51 -1.78 0.87 -3.10
N ASN A 52 -0.45 0.75 -3.11
CA ASN A 52 0.41 1.37 -2.10
C ASN A 52 0.52 2.89 -2.28
N ILE A 53 0.06 3.46 -3.41
CA ILE A 53 -0.14 4.92 -3.56
C ILE A 53 -1.05 5.43 -2.43
N MET A 54 -2.19 4.80 -2.24
CA MET A 54 -3.15 5.20 -1.21
C MET A 54 -2.68 4.85 0.20
N VAL A 55 -1.93 3.75 0.36
CA VAL A 55 -1.33 3.39 1.65
C VAL A 55 -0.34 4.46 2.10
N LEU A 56 0.62 4.83 1.26
CA LEU A 56 1.63 5.83 1.61
C LEU A 56 1.00 7.22 1.80
N THR A 57 0.03 7.58 0.97
CA THR A 57 -0.75 8.83 1.13
C THR A 57 -1.49 8.84 2.48
N CYS A 58 -2.08 7.71 2.87
CA CYS A 58 -2.75 7.56 4.16
C CYS A 58 -1.77 7.65 5.34
N ILE A 59 -0.58 7.02 5.23
CA ILE A 59 0.48 7.15 6.25
C ILE A 59 0.93 8.61 6.42
N TYR A 60 0.93 9.38 5.33
CA TYR A 60 1.35 10.78 5.34
C TYR A 60 0.36 11.69 6.07
N PHE A 61 -0.95 11.56 5.81
CA PHE A 61 -1.97 12.44 6.40
C PHE A 61 -2.60 11.88 7.69
N LEU A 62 -2.76 10.58 7.81
CA LEU A 62 -3.55 9.96 8.89
C LEU A 62 -2.68 9.21 9.90
N ARG A 63 -3.32 8.74 10.98
CA ARG A 63 -2.62 8.01 12.04
C ARG A 63 -2.25 6.61 11.51
N GLY A 64 -1.18 6.03 12.07
CA GLY A 64 -0.75 4.68 11.68
C GLY A 64 -1.85 3.62 11.79
N ARG A 65 -2.77 3.77 12.77
CA ARG A 65 -3.95 2.89 12.91
C ARG A 65 -4.88 2.98 11.71
N ASP A 66 -5.15 4.19 11.21
CA ASP A 66 -6.05 4.41 10.06
C ASP A 66 -5.46 3.83 8.77
N ALA A 67 -4.15 4.04 8.57
CA ALA A 67 -3.42 3.45 7.44
C ALA A 67 -3.36 1.92 7.51
N PHE A 68 -3.23 1.35 8.71
CA PHE A 68 -3.30 -0.10 8.90
C PHE A 68 -4.71 -0.64 8.56
N VAL A 69 -5.77 0.02 9.02
CA VAL A 69 -7.15 -0.34 8.66
C VAL A 69 -7.34 -0.30 7.15
N LEU A 70 -6.84 0.73 6.47
CA LEU A 70 -6.85 0.80 5.00
C LEU A 70 -6.17 -0.42 4.37
N VAL A 71 -4.99 -0.80 4.84
CA VAL A 71 -4.23 -1.95 4.31
C VAL A 71 -5.02 -3.24 4.43
N ILE A 72 -5.64 -3.49 5.59
CA ILE A 72 -6.46 -4.68 5.80
C ILE A 72 -7.69 -4.64 4.89
N LEU A 73 -8.41 -3.53 4.89
CA LEU A 73 -9.65 -3.38 4.13
C LEU A 73 -9.42 -3.54 2.62
N LYS A 74 -8.44 -2.82 2.04
CA LYS A 74 -8.14 -2.91 0.61
C LYS A 74 -7.68 -4.32 0.23
N THR A 75 -6.91 -4.99 1.09
CA THR A 75 -6.38 -6.31 0.76
C THR A 75 -7.46 -7.38 0.80
N LEU A 76 -8.34 -7.35 1.81
CA LEU A 76 -9.48 -8.26 1.88
C LEU A 76 -10.44 -8.03 0.71
N LEU A 77 -10.86 -6.79 0.47
CA LEU A 77 -11.77 -6.47 -0.63
C LEU A 77 -11.20 -6.89 -1.99
N THR A 78 -9.93 -6.58 -2.26
CA THR A 78 -9.28 -6.97 -3.52
C THR A 78 -9.22 -8.49 -3.66
N ALA A 79 -8.94 -9.22 -2.58
CA ALA A 79 -8.91 -10.68 -2.61
C ALA A 79 -10.29 -11.29 -2.87
N PHE A 80 -11.35 -10.73 -2.27
CA PHE A 80 -12.72 -11.19 -2.54
C PHE A 80 -13.16 -10.92 -3.98
N LEU A 81 -12.68 -9.84 -4.60
CA LEU A 81 -13.08 -9.47 -5.96
C LEU A 81 -12.30 -10.21 -7.06
N LEU A 82 -10.99 -10.39 -6.89
CA LEU A 82 -10.10 -10.85 -7.97
C LEU A 82 -9.27 -12.09 -7.60
N GLY A 83 -9.31 -12.53 -6.35
CA GLY A 83 -8.29 -13.40 -5.78
C GLY A 83 -8.72 -14.83 -5.47
N THR A 84 -7.71 -15.66 -5.28
CA THR A 84 -7.78 -16.95 -4.57
C THR A 84 -7.22 -16.81 -3.15
N PHE A 85 -7.40 -17.83 -2.31
CA PHE A 85 -6.84 -17.84 -0.95
C PHE A 85 -5.31 -17.64 -0.94
N SER A 86 -4.57 -18.27 -1.86
CA SER A 86 -3.12 -18.07 -1.97
C SER A 86 -2.76 -16.63 -2.34
N SER A 87 -3.50 -16.02 -3.28
CA SER A 87 -3.27 -14.63 -3.67
C SER A 87 -3.57 -13.63 -2.53
N LEU A 88 -4.54 -13.96 -1.66
CA LEU A 88 -4.83 -13.21 -0.44
C LEU A 88 -3.64 -13.26 0.51
N LEU A 89 -3.05 -14.45 0.75
CA LEU A 89 -1.87 -14.60 1.60
C LEU A 89 -0.68 -13.79 1.05
N PHE A 90 -0.40 -13.89 -0.25
CA PHE A 90 0.69 -13.14 -0.87
C PHE A 90 0.48 -11.64 -0.69
N SER A 91 -0.72 -11.16 -1.02
CA SER A 91 -1.06 -9.74 -0.92
C SER A 91 -1.05 -9.23 0.53
N LEU A 92 -1.45 -10.05 1.50
CA LEU A 92 -1.44 -9.68 2.92
C LEU A 92 -0.02 -9.53 3.45
N PHE A 93 0.83 -10.54 3.29
CA PHE A 93 2.21 -10.48 3.75
C PHE A 93 2.98 -9.36 3.06
N GLY A 94 2.82 -9.21 1.74
CA GLY A 94 3.40 -8.10 0.98
C GLY A 94 2.92 -6.75 1.50
N SER A 95 1.61 -6.54 1.63
CA SER A 95 1.07 -5.24 2.03
C SER A 95 1.41 -4.89 3.48
N ILE A 96 1.43 -5.87 4.39
CA ILE A 96 1.81 -5.66 5.80
C ILE A 96 3.30 -5.32 5.91
N LEU A 97 4.18 -6.08 5.25
CA LEU A 97 5.61 -5.81 5.30
C LEU A 97 5.94 -4.44 4.67
N SER A 98 5.32 -4.14 3.54
CA SER A 98 5.40 -2.82 2.89
C SER A 98 4.93 -1.69 3.82
N PHE A 99 3.77 -1.86 4.46
CA PHE A 99 3.21 -0.91 5.42
C PHE A 99 4.16 -0.65 6.57
N VAL A 100 4.71 -1.70 7.20
CA VAL A 100 5.64 -1.55 8.33
C VAL A 100 6.87 -0.76 7.92
N VAL A 101 7.49 -1.09 6.78
CA VAL A 101 8.67 -0.38 6.28
C VAL A 101 8.35 1.09 5.99
N MET A 102 7.28 1.36 5.25
CA MET A 102 6.88 2.74 4.94
C MET A 102 6.52 3.53 6.20
N PHE A 103 5.78 2.94 7.13
CA PHE A 103 5.39 3.56 8.39
C PHE A 103 6.62 3.92 9.23
N LEU A 104 7.57 3.00 9.38
CA LEU A 104 8.81 3.25 10.11
C LEU A 104 9.62 4.36 9.44
N LEU A 105 9.76 4.36 8.11
CA LEU A 105 10.52 5.39 7.40
C LEU A 105 9.88 6.78 7.51
N VAL A 106 8.55 6.88 7.40
CA VAL A 106 7.84 8.16 7.60
C VAL A 106 7.99 8.64 9.05
N ARG A 107 7.81 7.76 10.04
CA ARG A 107 7.80 8.14 11.46
C ARG A 107 9.19 8.39 12.04
N LEU A 108 10.17 7.55 11.72
CA LEU A 108 11.54 7.66 12.24
C LEU A 108 12.39 8.63 11.42
N GLY A 109 12.11 8.76 10.13
CA GLY A 109 12.89 9.59 9.24
C GLY A 109 12.48 11.06 9.18
N GLY A 110 11.26 11.41 9.62
CA GLY A 110 10.74 12.77 9.49
C GLY A 110 10.88 13.29 8.05
N LYS A 111 11.40 14.52 7.88
CA LYS A 111 11.63 15.15 6.56
C LYS A 111 12.91 14.68 5.83
N LYS A 112 13.66 13.71 6.39
CA LYS A 112 14.96 13.29 5.83
C LYS A 112 14.83 12.35 4.61
N PHE A 113 13.73 11.60 4.52
CA PHE A 113 13.49 10.72 3.37
C PHE A 113 12.49 11.34 2.39
N SER A 114 12.80 11.23 1.11
CA SER A 114 11.85 11.57 0.04
C SER A 114 10.72 10.55 0.00
N LEU A 115 9.50 11.00 -0.30
CA LEU A 115 8.34 10.13 -0.56
C LEU A 115 8.65 9.05 -1.61
N ILE A 116 9.51 9.37 -2.58
CA ILE A 116 9.97 8.43 -3.61
C ILE A 116 10.82 7.32 -2.98
N GLY A 117 11.78 7.67 -2.12
CA GLY A 117 12.63 6.69 -1.44
C GLY A 117 11.84 5.77 -0.50
N ILE A 118 10.86 6.33 0.21
CA ILE A 118 9.95 5.56 1.07
C ILE A 118 9.12 4.59 0.22
N SER A 119 8.62 5.04 -0.93
CA SER A 119 7.87 4.20 -1.86
C SER A 119 8.72 3.09 -2.47
N ILE A 120 9.98 3.35 -2.82
CA ILE A 120 10.92 2.32 -3.29
C ILE A 120 11.11 1.26 -2.20
N ALA A 121 11.46 1.67 -0.98
CA ALA A 121 11.63 0.73 0.14
C ALA A 121 10.35 -0.07 0.41
N GLY A 122 9.19 0.59 0.34
CA GLY A 122 7.88 -0.05 0.44
C GLY A 122 7.62 -1.05 -0.69
N GLY A 123 7.97 -0.75 -1.94
CA GLY A 123 7.82 -1.63 -3.09
C GLY A 123 8.70 -2.88 -3.00
N LEU A 124 9.97 -2.71 -2.61
CA LEU A 124 10.89 -3.83 -2.38
C LEU A 124 10.39 -4.72 -1.23
N ALA A 125 9.96 -4.11 -0.12
CA ALA A 125 9.39 -4.83 1.02
C ALA A 125 8.08 -5.56 0.67
N HIS A 126 7.24 -4.96 -0.18
CA HIS A 126 6.02 -5.59 -0.67
C HIS A 126 6.34 -6.89 -1.42
N ASN A 127 7.28 -6.82 -2.35
CA ASN A 127 7.66 -7.97 -3.16
C ASN A 127 8.36 -9.05 -2.34
N ALA A 128 9.20 -8.66 -1.38
CA ALA A 128 9.79 -9.59 -0.42
C ALA A 128 8.71 -10.31 0.41
N GLY A 129 7.71 -9.58 0.92
CA GLY A 129 6.62 -10.17 1.70
C GLY A 129 5.75 -11.12 0.86
N GLN A 130 5.46 -10.77 -0.39
CA GLN A 130 4.77 -11.67 -1.33
C GLN A 130 5.56 -12.96 -1.54
N LEU A 131 6.86 -12.86 -1.75
CA LEU A 131 7.73 -14.00 -2.01
C LEU A 131 7.90 -14.91 -0.79
N LEU A 132 7.97 -14.33 0.41
CA LEU A 132 8.00 -15.08 1.66
C LEU A 132 6.71 -15.89 1.85
N ALA A 133 5.55 -15.28 1.61
CA ALA A 133 4.28 -16.00 1.67
C ALA A 133 4.18 -17.07 0.58
N ALA A 134 4.71 -16.81 -0.61
CA ALA A 134 4.80 -17.79 -1.68
C ALA A 134 5.65 -19.00 -1.28
N ALA A 135 6.83 -18.78 -0.73
CA ALA A 135 7.71 -19.85 -0.27
C ALA A 135 7.04 -20.72 0.80
N MET A 136 6.24 -20.13 1.69
CA MET A 136 5.46 -20.85 2.70
C MET A 136 4.31 -21.66 2.10
N VAL A 137 3.59 -21.10 1.12
CA VAL A 137 2.41 -21.76 0.51
C VAL A 137 2.82 -22.90 -0.42
N PHE A 138 3.92 -22.74 -1.17
CA PHE A 138 4.42 -23.75 -2.10
C PHE A 138 5.43 -24.72 -1.47
N ASP A 139 5.77 -24.52 -0.19
CA ASP A 139 6.79 -25.27 0.54
C ASP A 139 8.10 -25.44 -0.27
N SER A 140 8.51 -24.37 -0.95
CA SER A 140 9.59 -24.42 -1.92
C SER A 140 10.39 -23.12 -1.96
N MET A 141 11.69 -23.23 -1.67
CA MET A 141 12.63 -22.12 -1.77
C MET A 141 13.03 -21.81 -3.22
N SER A 142 12.69 -22.67 -4.18
CA SER A 142 12.92 -22.42 -5.61
C SER A 142 12.25 -21.16 -6.10
N ILE A 143 11.19 -20.70 -5.42
CA ILE A 143 10.49 -19.46 -5.75
C ILE A 143 11.38 -18.22 -5.57
N LEU A 144 12.44 -18.30 -4.75
CA LEU A 144 13.43 -17.22 -4.60
C LEU A 144 14.15 -16.88 -5.91
N TYR A 145 14.08 -17.74 -6.93
CA TYR A 145 14.53 -17.43 -8.28
C TYR A 145 13.85 -16.18 -8.87
N TYR A 146 12.62 -15.86 -8.46
CA TYR A 146 11.92 -14.64 -8.89
C TYR A 146 12.40 -13.37 -8.19
N LEU A 147 13.23 -13.47 -7.14
CA LEU A 147 13.66 -12.33 -6.33
C LEU A 147 14.35 -11.23 -7.14
N PRO A 148 15.32 -11.51 -8.04
CA PRO A 148 15.99 -10.44 -8.80
C PRO A 148 15.02 -9.64 -9.67
N VAL A 149 14.11 -10.33 -10.36
CA VAL A 149 13.09 -9.70 -11.21
C VAL A 149 12.14 -8.88 -10.34
N LEU A 150 11.70 -9.43 -9.21
CA LEU A 150 10.83 -8.75 -8.25
C LEU A 150 11.49 -7.52 -7.62
N LEU A 151 12.79 -7.53 -7.36
CA LEU A 151 13.49 -6.34 -6.86
C LEU A 151 13.56 -5.24 -7.92
N ILE A 152 13.83 -5.60 -9.18
CA ILE A 152 13.82 -4.64 -10.30
C ILE A 152 12.42 -4.04 -10.49
N THR A 153 11.38 -4.87 -10.51
CA THR A 153 10.01 -4.36 -10.65
C THR A 153 9.61 -3.52 -9.45
N GLY A 154 9.94 -3.93 -8.22
CA GLY A 154 9.67 -3.16 -7.01
C GLY A 154 10.37 -1.80 -6.98
N LEU A 155 11.58 -1.71 -7.54
CA LEU A 155 12.28 -0.44 -7.72
C LEU A 155 11.56 0.46 -8.73
N VAL A 156 11.28 -0.06 -9.93
CA VAL A 156 10.64 0.70 -11.02
C VAL A 156 9.24 1.17 -10.62
N THR A 157 8.41 0.26 -10.08
CA THR A 157 7.07 0.59 -9.61
C THR A 157 7.13 1.49 -8.38
N GLY A 158 8.08 1.25 -7.48
CA GLY A 158 8.32 2.10 -6.31
C GLY A 158 8.63 3.55 -6.68
N ILE A 159 9.41 3.79 -7.73
CA ILE A 159 9.66 5.13 -8.28
C ILE A 159 8.35 5.75 -8.81
N ALA A 160 7.61 5.03 -9.65
CA ALA A 160 6.36 5.52 -10.24
C ALA A 160 5.30 5.85 -9.19
N VAL A 161 5.09 4.95 -8.22
CA VAL A 161 4.21 5.14 -7.06
C VAL A 161 4.67 6.34 -6.24
N GLY A 162 5.98 6.48 -6.02
CA GLY A 162 6.56 7.60 -5.28
C GLY A 162 6.26 8.96 -5.91
N PHE A 163 6.37 9.07 -7.23
CA PHE A 163 5.96 10.28 -7.95
C PHE A 163 4.46 10.54 -7.82
N ALA A 164 3.63 9.52 -8.02
CA ALA A 164 2.18 9.65 -7.89
C ALA A 164 1.79 10.16 -6.49
N VAL A 165 2.37 9.58 -5.44
CA VAL A 165 2.15 10.01 -4.05
C VAL A 165 2.61 11.45 -3.83
N ARG A 166 3.79 11.84 -4.35
CA ARG A 166 4.29 13.21 -4.20
C ARG A 166 3.31 14.24 -4.80
N TYR A 167 2.81 13.99 -6.00
CA TYR A 167 1.82 14.88 -6.64
C TYR A 167 0.47 14.85 -5.93
N LEU A 168 0.02 13.67 -5.50
CA LEU A 168 -1.25 13.50 -4.81
C LEU A 168 -1.23 14.22 -3.47
N VAL A 169 -0.18 14.03 -2.67
CA VAL A 169 0.00 14.72 -1.37
C VAL A 169 0.02 16.23 -1.57
N ALA A 170 0.78 16.75 -2.54
CA ALA A 170 0.84 18.18 -2.82
C ALA A 170 -0.49 18.78 -3.32
N SER A 171 -1.36 17.95 -3.89
CA SER A 171 -2.69 18.37 -4.35
C SER A 171 -3.71 18.31 -3.22
N LEU A 172 -3.71 17.23 -2.45
CA LEU A 172 -4.60 17.04 -1.30
C LEU A 172 -4.31 18.05 -0.19
N SER A 173 -3.06 18.44 0.00
CA SER A 173 -2.69 19.46 1.00
C SER A 173 -3.25 20.85 0.73
N LYS A 174 -3.76 21.11 -0.49
CA LYS A 174 -4.42 22.38 -0.85
C LYS A 174 -5.93 22.35 -0.58
N ILE A 175 -6.47 21.19 -0.23
CA ILE A 175 -7.90 21.01 0.03
C ILE A 175 -8.13 21.23 1.53
N SER A 176 -9.06 22.11 1.89
CA SER A 176 -9.43 22.41 3.29
C SER A 176 -9.83 21.17 4.11
N LEU A 177 -10.27 20.10 3.44
CA LEU A 177 -10.56 18.81 4.04
C LEU A 177 -9.32 18.21 4.75
N PHE A 178 -8.12 18.41 4.20
CA PHE A 178 -6.86 17.83 4.68
C PHE A 178 -6.04 18.73 5.59
N GLU A 179 -6.42 20.01 5.70
CA GLU A 179 -5.71 21.01 6.52
C GLU A 179 -5.66 20.58 8.00
N GLU A 180 -6.76 20.05 8.53
CA GLU A 180 -6.89 19.50 9.90
C GLU A 180 -5.97 18.29 10.18
N PHE A 181 -5.40 17.67 9.14
CA PHE A 181 -4.51 16.50 9.25
C PHE A 181 -3.04 16.84 8.99
N LEU A 182 -2.71 18.11 8.75
CA LEU A 182 -1.36 18.58 8.45
C LEU A 182 -0.63 19.17 9.68
N ASP A 183 -1.32 19.28 10.82
CA ASP A 183 -0.82 19.81 12.10
C ASP A 183 0.04 18.81 12.90
#